data_AF-A0A1M5JN53-F1
#
_entry.id   AF-A0A1M5JN53-F1
#
_cell.length_a   1.000
_cell.length_b   1.000
_cell.length_c   1.000
_cell.angle_alpha   90.00
_cell.angle_beta   90.00
_cell.angle_gamma   90.00
#
_symmetry.space_group_name_H-M   'P 1'
#
loop_
_entity.id
_entity.type
_entity.pdbx_description
1 polymer ?
#
loop_
_entity_poly.entity_id
_entity_poly.type
_entity_poly.pdbx_seq_one_letter_code
_entity_poly.pdbx_strand_id
1 'polypeptide(L)'
;MAKSRRLKQLESRILFLEREILPPTKIHGNYTKKEQDLIKSFILLSHAEIEAFIEDIAKEKIQNSIRLWNSGRNKSHCLKSVLAFIGHEINFDNDSNSKQLSYRINKIVVHYLNAVIDKNHGVKESNILKVLLPLGIELSQIDTTWLNTMDSFGATRGLFAHASNRVHTAVDRNTILNLIKIQILPELSNIDNLVKQLK
;
A
#
# COMPACT_ATOMS: atom_id res chain seq x y z
N MET A 1 -6.38 19.48 2.80
CA MET A 1 -7.50 18.66 2.27
C MET A 1 -7.97 17.70 3.37
N ALA A 2 -9.24 17.28 3.36
CA ALA A 2 -9.73 16.33 4.35
C ALA A 2 -9.16 14.91 4.11
N LYS A 3 -8.67 14.25 5.17
CA LYS A 3 -8.19 12.86 5.14
C LYS A 3 -9.29 11.91 4.65
N SER A 4 -8.92 10.88 3.87
CA SER A 4 -9.91 9.90 3.40
C SER A 4 -10.46 9.12 4.58
N ARG A 5 -11.64 8.50 4.38
CA ARG A 5 -12.15 7.54 5.35
C ARG A 5 -11.11 6.44 5.61
N ARG A 6 -10.45 5.95 4.55
CA ARG A 6 -9.50 4.86 4.65
C ARG A 6 -8.21 5.23 5.39
N LEU A 7 -7.70 6.45 5.20
CA LEU A 7 -6.56 6.98 5.96
C LEU A 7 -6.88 7.13 7.45
N LYS A 8 -8.07 7.67 7.77
CA LYS A 8 -8.53 7.76 9.18
C LYS A 8 -8.63 6.39 9.83
N GLN A 9 -9.10 5.38 9.09
CA GLN A 9 -9.15 4.00 9.57
C GLN A 9 -7.76 3.43 9.82
N LEU A 10 -6.79 3.63 8.90
CA LEU A 10 -5.39 3.24 9.10
C LEU A 10 -4.82 3.88 10.38
N GLU A 11 -4.94 5.19 10.55
CA GLU A 11 -4.40 5.90 11.71
C GLU A 11 -5.04 5.41 13.02
N SER A 12 -6.36 5.24 13.03
CA SER A 12 -7.08 4.68 14.19
C SER A 12 -6.63 3.27 14.51
N ARG A 13 -6.33 2.47 13.48
CA ARG A 13 -5.91 1.08 13.64
C ARG A 13 -4.48 0.98 14.15
N ILE A 14 -3.55 1.77 13.62
CA ILE A 14 -2.18 1.87 14.15
C ILE A 14 -2.20 2.33 15.61
N LEU A 15 -3.02 3.32 15.96
CA LEU A 15 -3.18 3.77 17.35
C LEU A 15 -3.75 2.69 18.26
N PHE A 16 -4.71 1.89 17.77
CA PHE A 16 -5.22 0.73 18.50
C PHE A 16 -4.11 -0.31 18.72
N LEU A 17 -3.34 -0.67 17.68
CA LEU A 17 -2.24 -1.61 17.79
C LEU A 17 -1.14 -1.11 18.74
N GLU A 18 -0.84 0.18 18.71
CA GLU A 18 0.10 0.82 19.64
C GLU A 18 -0.37 0.65 21.09
N ARG A 19 -1.65 0.85 21.37
CA ARG A 19 -2.20 0.80 22.73
C ARG A 19 -2.33 -0.63 23.27
N GLU A 20 -2.77 -1.56 22.44
CA GLU A 20 -3.14 -2.91 22.87
C GLU A 20 -1.99 -3.91 22.78
N ILE A 21 -1.02 -3.68 21.87
CA ILE A 21 0.05 -4.64 21.59
C ILE A 21 1.40 -4.17 22.14
N LEU A 22 1.76 -2.89 21.97
CA LEU A 22 3.09 -2.46 22.38
C LEU A 22 3.23 -2.46 23.90
N PRO A 23 4.32 -3.05 24.44
CA PRO A 23 4.61 -2.98 25.86
C PRO A 23 4.90 -1.53 26.30
N PRO A 24 4.86 -1.22 27.60
CA PRO A 24 5.26 0.09 28.11
C PRO A 24 6.70 0.48 27.70
N THR A 25 6.95 1.78 27.62
CA THR A 25 8.30 2.29 27.31
C THR A 25 9.29 1.93 28.42
N LYS A 26 10.47 1.40 28.04
CA LYS A 26 11.56 1.09 28.98
C LYS A 26 12.83 1.85 28.57
N ILE A 27 13.43 2.58 29.51
CA ILE A 27 14.56 3.50 29.27
C ILE A 27 15.79 2.79 28.69
N HIS A 28 16.04 1.54 29.09
CA HIS A 28 17.23 0.78 28.67
C HIS A 28 16.97 -0.23 27.55
N GLY A 29 15.77 -0.25 26.95
CA GLY A 29 15.44 -1.26 25.94
C GLY A 29 15.44 -2.71 26.47
N ASN A 30 15.46 -2.90 27.79
CA ASN A 30 15.46 -4.19 28.48
C ASN A 30 14.07 -4.84 28.42
N TYR A 31 13.66 -5.21 27.21
CA TYR A 31 12.43 -5.94 26.93
C TYR A 31 12.67 -7.44 27.07
N THR A 32 11.75 -8.11 27.76
CA THR A 32 11.69 -9.57 27.84
C THR A 32 11.41 -10.19 26.47
N LYS A 33 11.64 -11.49 26.31
CA LYS A 33 11.32 -12.21 25.06
C LYS A 33 9.86 -12.02 24.64
N LYS A 34 8.93 -12.11 25.60
CA LYS A 34 7.50 -11.88 25.36
C LYS A 34 7.23 -10.46 24.84
N GLU A 35 7.85 -9.45 25.44
CA GLU A 35 7.70 -8.06 25.01
C GLU A 35 8.34 -7.81 23.63
N GLN A 36 9.46 -8.46 23.33
CA GLN A 36 10.05 -8.44 21.99
C GLN A 36 9.11 -9.07 20.95
N ASP A 37 8.44 -10.17 21.26
CA ASP A 37 7.46 -10.77 20.36
C ASP A 37 6.20 -9.90 20.17
N LEU A 38 5.79 -9.16 21.18
CA LEU A 38 4.75 -8.13 21.05
C LEU A 38 5.18 -7.00 20.11
N ILE A 39 6.43 -6.51 20.24
CA ILE A 39 6.98 -5.49 19.33
C ILE A 39 7.02 -6.00 17.88
N LYS A 40 7.47 -7.24 17.65
CA LYS A 40 7.44 -7.86 16.32
C LYS A 40 6.01 -8.02 15.77
N SER A 41 5.07 -8.41 16.63
CA SER A 41 3.65 -8.52 16.26
C SER A 41 3.08 -7.18 15.82
N PHE A 42 3.42 -6.10 16.53
CA PHE A 42 3.05 -4.74 16.13
C PHE A 42 3.59 -4.37 14.74
N ILE A 43 4.84 -4.75 14.43
CA ILE A 43 5.44 -4.51 13.11
C ILE A 43 4.70 -5.27 12.01
N LEU A 44 4.44 -6.56 12.22
CA LEU A 44 3.73 -7.42 11.28
C LEU A 44 2.32 -6.89 10.98
N LEU A 45 1.58 -6.51 12.03
CA LEU A 45 0.23 -5.99 11.89
C LEU A 45 0.22 -4.60 11.25
N SER A 46 1.15 -3.72 11.64
CA SER A 46 1.27 -2.39 11.02
C SER A 46 1.59 -2.48 9.54
N HIS A 47 2.47 -3.40 9.15
CA HIS A 47 2.76 -3.68 7.74
C HIS A 47 1.50 -4.08 6.98
N ALA A 48 0.74 -5.05 7.49
CA ALA A 48 -0.49 -5.52 6.85
C ALA A 48 -1.53 -4.40 6.69
N GLU A 49 -1.66 -3.53 7.69
CA GLU A 49 -2.59 -2.40 7.64
C GLU A 49 -2.16 -1.33 6.61
N ILE A 50 -0.85 -1.05 6.51
CA ILE A 50 -0.30 -0.10 5.51
C ILE A 50 -0.47 -0.65 4.09
N GLU A 51 -0.16 -1.93 3.89
CA GLU A 51 -0.36 -2.64 2.63
C GLU A 51 -1.82 -2.55 2.16
N ALA A 52 -2.75 -2.95 3.03
CA ALA A 52 -4.17 -2.88 2.75
C ALA A 52 -4.64 -1.45 2.49
N PHE A 53 -4.08 -0.44 3.17
CA PHE A 53 -4.40 0.96 2.91
C PHE A 53 -4.03 1.36 1.47
N ILE A 54 -2.83 1.05 1.01
CA ILE A 54 -2.36 1.40 -0.35
C ILE A 54 -3.21 0.69 -1.41
N GLU A 55 -3.50 -0.59 -1.18
CA GLU A 55 -4.36 -1.39 -2.06
C GLU A 55 -5.78 -0.84 -2.14
N ASP A 56 -6.38 -0.50 -0.99
CA ASP A 56 -7.76 -0.03 -0.91
C ASP A 56 -7.93 1.34 -1.60
N ILE A 57 -7.02 2.29 -1.39
CA ILE A 57 -7.13 3.61 -2.05
C ILE A 57 -6.97 3.49 -3.57
N ALA A 58 -6.08 2.59 -4.04
CA ALA A 58 -5.89 2.32 -5.45
C ALA A 58 -7.14 1.67 -6.07
N LYS A 59 -7.67 0.65 -5.37
CA LYS A 59 -8.87 -0.10 -5.75
C LYS A 59 -10.09 0.81 -5.82
N GLU A 60 -10.34 1.61 -4.78
CA GLU A 60 -11.44 2.57 -4.75
C GLU A 60 -11.33 3.55 -5.92
N LYS A 61 -10.11 4.03 -6.22
CA LYS A 61 -9.90 5.00 -7.28
C LYS A 61 -10.24 4.45 -8.66
N ILE A 62 -9.64 3.32 -9.04
CA ILE A 62 -9.88 2.74 -10.37
C ILE A 62 -11.32 2.26 -10.52
N GLN A 63 -11.92 1.73 -9.45
CA GLN A 63 -13.34 1.35 -9.44
C GLN A 63 -14.25 2.56 -9.65
N ASN A 64 -13.93 3.71 -9.07
CA ASN A 64 -14.68 4.92 -9.33
C ASN A 64 -14.54 5.38 -10.79
N SER A 65 -13.30 5.38 -11.33
CA SER A 65 -13.04 5.77 -12.71
C SER A 65 -13.76 4.88 -13.73
N ILE A 66 -13.80 3.55 -13.51
CA ILE A 66 -14.53 2.64 -14.40
C ILE A 66 -16.06 2.78 -14.26
N ARG A 67 -16.59 3.05 -13.06
CA ARG A 67 -18.01 3.34 -12.87
C ARG A 67 -18.45 4.58 -13.66
N LEU A 68 -17.68 5.67 -13.56
CA LEU A 68 -17.95 6.92 -14.29
C LEU A 68 -17.85 6.73 -15.82
N TRP A 69 -16.93 5.89 -16.27
CA TRP A 69 -16.83 5.51 -17.68
C TRP A 69 -18.05 4.71 -18.14
N ASN A 70 -18.50 3.73 -17.35
CA ASN A 70 -19.64 2.89 -17.72
C ASN A 70 -20.97 3.66 -17.69
N SER A 71 -21.14 4.64 -16.80
CA SER A 71 -22.39 5.41 -16.69
C SER A 71 -22.52 6.53 -17.73
N GLY A 72 -21.42 7.18 -18.11
CA GLY A 72 -21.47 8.39 -18.94
C GLY A 72 -20.31 8.58 -19.91
N ARG A 73 -19.42 7.59 -20.06
CA ARG A 73 -18.19 7.67 -20.85
C ARG A 73 -17.28 8.84 -20.44
N ASN A 74 -17.31 9.19 -19.15
CA ASN A 74 -16.50 10.28 -18.62
C ASN A 74 -15.01 9.93 -18.71
N LYS A 75 -14.21 10.89 -19.20
CA LYS A 75 -12.77 10.73 -19.37
C LYS A 75 -12.10 10.89 -18.00
N SER A 76 -11.47 9.83 -17.49
CA SER A 76 -10.60 9.87 -16.31
C SER A 76 -9.14 9.70 -16.74
N HIS A 77 -8.25 10.54 -16.22
CA HIS A 77 -6.80 10.41 -16.37
C HIS A 77 -6.31 9.11 -15.72
N CYS A 78 -6.84 8.77 -14.55
CA CYS A 78 -6.51 7.51 -13.89
C CYS A 78 -6.84 6.31 -14.79
N LEU A 79 -8.04 6.26 -15.37
CA LEU A 79 -8.41 5.16 -16.28
C LEU A 79 -7.49 5.10 -17.50
N LYS A 80 -7.18 6.24 -18.13
CA LYS A 80 -6.26 6.28 -19.27
C LYS A 80 -4.86 5.78 -18.91
N SER A 81 -4.35 6.19 -17.75
CA SER A 81 -3.05 5.76 -17.26
C SER A 81 -3.03 4.23 -17.08
N VAL A 82 -4.03 3.67 -16.40
CA VAL A 82 -4.13 2.21 -16.20
C VAL A 82 -4.18 1.49 -17.54
N LEU A 83 -4.94 2.00 -18.52
CA LEU A 83 -4.99 1.41 -19.86
C LEU A 83 -3.64 1.44 -20.57
N ALA A 84 -2.89 2.54 -20.45
CA ALA A 84 -1.57 2.67 -21.07
C ALA A 84 -0.53 1.76 -20.39
N PHE A 85 -0.55 1.72 -19.05
CA PHE A 85 0.44 0.99 -18.25
C PHE A 85 0.19 -0.51 -18.27
N ILE A 86 -1.06 -0.96 -18.19
CA ILE A 86 -1.42 -2.38 -18.04
C ILE A 86 -1.87 -3.01 -19.36
N GLY A 87 -2.32 -2.20 -20.33
CA GLY A 87 -2.91 -2.71 -21.57
C GLY A 87 -1.99 -3.62 -22.39
N HIS A 88 -0.66 -3.43 -22.28
CA HIS A 88 0.33 -4.25 -22.95
C HIS A 88 0.47 -5.66 -22.36
N GLU A 89 0.05 -5.87 -21.10
CA GLU A 89 0.11 -7.20 -20.44
C GLU A 89 -1.01 -8.13 -20.91
N ILE A 90 -2.04 -7.60 -21.58
CA ILE A 90 -3.20 -8.39 -21.99
C ILE A 90 -3.09 -8.76 -23.47
N ASN A 91 -3.07 -10.07 -23.70
CA ASN A 91 -3.24 -10.61 -25.04
C ASN A 91 -4.73 -10.65 -25.42
N PHE A 92 -5.06 -10.01 -26.55
CA PHE A 92 -6.39 -10.00 -27.16
C PHE A 92 -6.48 -10.86 -28.43
N ASP A 93 -5.38 -11.50 -28.84
CA ASP A 93 -5.33 -12.39 -29.98
C ASP A 93 -6.33 -13.53 -29.77
N ASN A 94 -7.15 -13.78 -30.79
CA ASN A 94 -8.22 -14.79 -30.78
C ASN A 94 -9.39 -14.51 -29.81
N ASP A 95 -9.48 -13.32 -29.21
CA ASP A 95 -10.62 -12.92 -28.39
C ASP A 95 -11.71 -12.29 -29.28
N SER A 96 -12.85 -12.97 -29.43
CA SER A 96 -13.96 -12.50 -30.27
C SER A 96 -14.55 -11.16 -29.81
N ASN A 97 -14.42 -10.82 -28.53
CA ASN A 97 -14.92 -9.58 -27.95
C ASN A 97 -13.88 -8.46 -27.96
N SER A 98 -12.65 -8.72 -28.44
CA SER A 98 -11.56 -7.72 -28.52
C SER A 98 -11.92 -6.48 -29.33
N LYS A 99 -12.87 -6.58 -30.27
CA LYS A 99 -13.35 -5.43 -31.06
C LYS A 99 -14.18 -4.45 -30.23
N GLN A 100 -14.68 -4.86 -29.06
CA GLN A 100 -15.51 -4.02 -28.20
C GLN A 100 -14.66 -3.22 -27.21
N LEU A 101 -14.71 -1.90 -27.30
CA LEU A 101 -13.94 -1.01 -26.42
C LEU A 101 -14.27 -1.20 -24.94
N SER A 102 -15.55 -1.33 -24.58
CA SER A 102 -15.98 -1.58 -23.20
C SER A 102 -15.42 -2.89 -22.65
N TYR A 103 -15.41 -3.95 -23.47
CA TYR A 103 -14.83 -5.23 -23.09
C TYR A 103 -13.33 -5.11 -22.80
N ARG A 104 -12.56 -4.48 -23.70
CA ARG A 104 -11.11 -4.27 -23.49
C ARG A 104 -10.82 -3.48 -22.22
N ILE A 105 -11.54 -2.38 -22.01
CA ILE A 105 -11.35 -1.53 -20.83
C ILE A 105 -11.65 -2.31 -19.55
N ASN A 106 -12.78 -3.02 -19.49
CA ASN A 106 -13.14 -3.82 -18.33
C ASN A 106 -12.11 -4.94 -18.09
N LYS A 107 -11.65 -5.63 -19.13
CA LYS A 107 -10.64 -6.70 -19.01
C LYS A 107 -9.33 -6.16 -18.44
N ILE A 108 -8.88 -4.98 -18.89
CA ILE A 108 -7.67 -4.32 -18.37
C ILE A 108 -7.84 -3.91 -16.91
N VAL A 109 -8.96 -3.30 -16.55
CA VAL A 109 -9.22 -2.90 -15.16
C VAL A 109 -9.31 -4.12 -14.24
N VAL A 110 -9.98 -5.20 -14.67
CA VAL A 110 -10.07 -6.46 -13.91
C VAL A 110 -8.69 -7.08 -13.74
N HIS A 111 -7.86 -7.07 -14.78
CA HIS A 111 -6.48 -7.56 -14.67
C HIS A 111 -5.66 -6.73 -13.68
N TYR A 112 -5.75 -5.39 -13.73
CA TYR A 112 -5.08 -4.54 -12.74
C TYR A 112 -5.55 -4.87 -11.31
N LEU A 113 -6.85 -5.00 -11.08
CA LEU A 113 -7.39 -5.38 -9.78
C LEU A 113 -6.85 -6.75 -9.30
N ASN A 114 -6.89 -7.76 -10.16
CA ASN A 114 -6.60 -9.13 -9.74
C ASN A 114 -5.10 -9.48 -9.76
N ALA A 115 -4.33 -8.93 -10.69
CA ALA A 115 -2.93 -9.29 -10.92
C ALA A 115 -1.94 -8.29 -10.30
N VAL A 116 -2.39 -7.06 -10.04
CA VAL A 116 -1.56 -6.03 -9.40
C VAL A 116 -1.99 -5.80 -7.96
N ILE A 117 -3.26 -5.47 -7.71
CA ILE A 117 -3.73 -5.15 -6.35
C ILE A 117 -3.86 -6.41 -5.50
N ASP A 118 -4.71 -7.38 -5.88
CA ASP A 118 -5.01 -8.55 -5.05
C ASP A 118 -3.79 -9.52 -4.90
N LYS A 119 -2.75 -9.34 -5.72
CA LYS A 119 -1.48 -10.08 -5.66
C LYS A 119 -0.31 -9.25 -5.11
N ASN A 120 -0.59 -8.06 -4.57
CA ASN A 120 0.41 -7.34 -3.84
C ASN A 120 0.62 -8.01 -2.47
N HIS A 121 1.88 -8.17 -2.07
CA HIS A 121 2.30 -8.96 -0.90
C HIS A 121 3.38 -8.25 -0.08
N GLY A 122 3.39 -6.91 -0.14
CA GLY A 122 4.46 -6.12 0.41
C GLY A 122 4.19 -4.62 0.37
N VAL A 123 5.05 -3.92 1.10
CA VAL A 123 5.11 -2.46 1.13
C VAL A 123 6.48 -1.95 0.67
N LYS A 124 7.28 -2.78 -0.01
CA LYS A 124 8.57 -2.36 -0.58
C LYS A 124 8.36 -1.37 -1.73
N GLU A 125 9.41 -0.68 -2.13
CA GLU A 125 9.37 0.27 -3.27
C GLU A 125 8.73 -0.38 -4.50
N SER A 126 9.24 -1.55 -4.89
CA SER A 126 8.70 -2.31 -6.03
C SER A 126 7.21 -2.64 -5.90
N ASN A 127 6.72 -2.94 -4.69
CA ASN A 127 5.30 -3.20 -4.42
C ASN A 127 4.47 -1.93 -4.57
N ILE A 128 4.90 -0.85 -3.92
CA ILE A 128 4.21 0.44 -3.89
C ILE A 128 4.12 1.02 -5.31
N LEU A 129 5.25 1.08 -6.02
CA LEU A 129 5.30 1.64 -7.37
C LEU A 129 4.46 0.82 -8.35
N LYS A 130 4.47 -0.51 -8.24
CA LYS A 130 3.64 -1.38 -9.08
C LYS A 130 2.14 -1.07 -8.91
N VAL A 131 1.70 -0.70 -7.70
CA VAL A 131 0.31 -0.32 -7.45
C VAL A 131 0.02 1.12 -7.89
N LEU A 132 0.88 2.09 -7.55
CA LEU A 132 0.61 3.51 -7.69
C LEU A 132 0.86 4.08 -9.10
N LEU A 133 1.95 3.67 -9.77
CA LEU A 133 2.29 4.23 -11.09
C LEU A 133 1.18 3.99 -12.13
N PRO A 134 0.54 2.80 -12.21
CA PRO A 134 -0.56 2.60 -13.14
C PRO A 134 -1.74 3.56 -12.95
N LEU A 135 -1.94 4.12 -11.74
CA LEU A 135 -2.99 5.11 -11.51
C LEU A 135 -2.70 6.48 -12.16
N GLY A 136 -1.46 6.70 -12.63
CA GLY A 136 -1.00 7.97 -13.18
C GLY A 136 -0.34 8.88 -12.15
N ILE A 137 0.20 8.29 -11.09
CA ILE A 137 1.14 8.97 -10.19
C ILE A 137 2.53 8.82 -10.79
N GLU A 138 3.27 9.92 -10.87
CA GLU A 138 4.65 9.92 -11.36
C GLU A 138 5.62 9.62 -10.21
N LEU A 139 6.73 8.94 -10.51
CA LEU A 139 7.76 8.63 -9.52
C LEU A 139 8.29 9.89 -8.82
N SER A 140 8.40 11.01 -9.55
CA SER A 140 8.84 12.30 -9.01
C SER A 140 7.89 12.92 -7.99
N GLN A 141 6.68 12.38 -7.86
CA GLN A 141 5.69 12.81 -6.85
C GLN A 141 5.78 12.01 -5.55
N ILE A 142 6.63 10.99 -5.50
CA ILE A 142 6.80 10.12 -4.33
C ILE A 142 8.20 10.37 -3.76
N ASP A 143 8.28 10.61 -2.44
CA ASP A 143 9.56 10.83 -1.77
C ASP A 143 10.45 9.57 -1.84
N THR A 144 11.63 9.70 -2.48
CA THR A 144 12.60 8.60 -2.63
C THR A 144 13.19 8.16 -1.28
N THR A 145 13.36 9.07 -0.32
CA THR A 145 13.78 8.75 1.05
C THR A 145 12.73 7.89 1.73
N TRP A 146 11.45 8.21 1.51
CA TRP A 146 10.36 7.40 2.02
C TRP A 146 10.31 6.01 1.36
N LEU A 147 10.52 5.89 0.05
CA LEU A 147 10.60 4.59 -0.63
C LEU A 147 11.71 3.70 -0.04
N ASN A 148 12.90 4.26 0.21
CA ASN A 148 14.00 3.55 0.89
C ASN A 148 13.64 3.12 2.31
N THR A 149 12.88 3.97 3.02
CA THR A 149 12.36 3.67 4.37
C THR A 149 11.39 2.49 4.33
N MET A 150 10.50 2.47 3.33
CA MET A 150 9.52 1.41 3.11
C MET A 150 10.18 0.08 2.71
N ASP A 151 11.26 0.12 1.92
CA ASP A 151 12.07 -1.06 1.62
C ASP A 151 12.71 -1.67 2.87
N SER A 152 13.30 -0.82 3.71
CA SER A 152 13.89 -1.23 4.98
C SER A 152 12.83 -1.81 5.94
N PHE A 153 11.65 -1.19 5.99
CA PHE A 153 10.53 -1.64 6.80
C PHE A 153 9.97 -2.99 6.31
N GLY A 154 9.78 -3.16 5.01
CA GLY A 154 9.35 -4.42 4.40
C GLY A 154 10.38 -5.55 4.59
N ALA A 155 11.68 -5.24 4.50
CA ALA A 155 12.75 -6.19 4.80
C ALA A 155 12.72 -6.62 6.28
N THR A 156 12.54 -5.66 7.19
CA THR A 156 12.40 -5.90 8.64
C THR A 156 11.24 -6.86 8.95
N ARG A 157 10.09 -6.67 8.30
CA ARG A 157 8.96 -7.62 8.37
C ARG A 157 9.34 -9.02 7.91
N GLY A 158 10.02 -9.13 6.76
CA GLY A 158 10.45 -10.40 6.20
C GLY A 158 11.39 -11.17 7.13
N LEU A 159 12.32 -10.46 7.78
CA LEU A 159 13.20 -11.04 8.79
C LEU A 159 12.40 -11.64 9.96
N PHE A 160 11.42 -10.91 10.50
CA PHE A 160 10.64 -11.40 11.65
C PHE A 160 9.65 -12.50 11.31
N ALA A 161 9.09 -12.51 10.10
CA ALA A 161 8.17 -13.56 9.66
C ALA A 161 8.88 -14.90 9.38
N HIS A 162 10.13 -14.88 8.92
CA HIS A 162 10.86 -16.08 8.49
C HIS A 162 11.94 -16.55 9.46
N ALA A 163 12.37 -15.73 10.42
CA ALA A 163 13.38 -16.11 11.41
C ALA A 163 12.73 -16.62 12.71
N SER A 164 12.17 -17.82 12.68
CA SER A 164 11.69 -18.49 13.90
C SER A 164 12.81 -18.95 14.84
N ASN A 165 14.06 -19.08 14.35
CA ASN A 165 15.15 -19.77 15.08
C ASN A 165 16.54 -19.07 15.10
N ARG A 166 16.70 -17.84 14.60
CA ARG A 166 18.02 -17.15 14.60
C ARG A 166 18.04 -16.00 15.60
N VAL A 167 19.18 -15.84 16.29
CA VAL A 167 19.44 -14.80 17.30
C VAL A 167 18.93 -13.45 16.82
N HIS A 168 17.91 -12.94 17.49
CA HIS A 168 17.29 -11.67 17.14
C HIS A 168 18.15 -10.51 17.64
N THR A 169 18.46 -9.56 16.77
CA THR A 169 18.74 -8.19 17.20
C THR A 169 17.52 -7.69 17.97
N ALA A 170 17.73 -7.22 19.20
CA ALA A 170 16.65 -6.62 19.99
C ALA A 170 16.08 -5.44 19.20
N VAL A 171 14.76 -5.44 19.01
CA VAL A 171 14.08 -4.34 18.31
C VAL A 171 13.70 -3.31 19.36
N ASP A 172 14.08 -2.06 19.11
CA ASP A 172 13.68 -0.97 19.97
C ASP A 172 12.25 -0.52 19.63
N ARG A 173 11.38 -0.57 20.64
CA ARG A 173 9.98 -0.18 20.58
C ARG A 173 9.81 1.23 20.01
N ASN A 174 10.55 2.20 20.57
CA ASN A 174 10.36 3.61 20.25
C ASN A 174 10.86 3.92 18.84
N THR A 175 11.95 3.29 18.42
CA THR A 175 12.49 3.41 17.07
C THR A 175 11.46 2.98 16.04
N ILE A 176 10.82 1.82 16.23
CA ILE A 176 9.76 1.33 15.33
C ILE A 176 8.52 2.22 15.36
N LEU A 177 8.10 2.66 16.54
CA LEU A 177 6.93 3.53 16.68
C LEU A 177 7.15 4.87 15.97
N ASN A 178 8.33 5.46 16.15
CA ASN A 178 8.73 6.72 15.51
C ASN A 178 8.88 6.55 14.00
N LEU A 179 9.47 5.45 13.53
CA LEU A 179 9.53 5.10 12.11
C LEU A 179 8.13 5.15 11.49
N ILE A 180 7.16 4.44 12.08
CA ILE A 180 5.79 4.41 11.55
C ILE A 180 5.13 5.79 11.64
N LYS A 181 5.12 6.43 12.81
CA LYS A 181 4.32 7.63 13.04
C LYS A 181 4.91 8.90 12.43
N ILE A 182 6.24 9.00 12.39
CA ILE A 182 6.94 10.23 12.00
C ILE A 182 7.45 10.15 10.55
N GLN A 183 7.82 8.96 10.07
CA GLN A 183 8.38 8.81 8.72
C GLN A 183 7.35 8.21 7.75
N ILE A 184 6.61 7.16 8.15
CA ILE A 184 5.73 6.44 7.22
C ILE A 184 4.36 7.12 7.04
N LEU A 185 3.61 7.34 8.12
CA LEU A 185 2.23 7.85 8.07
C LEU A 185 2.08 9.22 7.40
N PRO A 186 3.01 10.19 7.58
CA PRO A 186 2.90 11.49 6.92
C PRO A 186 2.92 11.37 5.40
N GLU A 187 3.80 10.53 4.84
CA GLU A 187 3.87 10.35 3.40
C GLU A 187 2.68 9.54 2.86
N LEU A 188 2.15 8.58 3.62
CA LEU A 188 0.88 7.93 3.25
C LEU A 188 -0.28 8.94 3.18
N SER A 189 -0.25 10.00 3.98
CA SER A 189 -1.21 11.10 3.88
C SER A 189 -1.01 11.94 2.61
N ASN A 190 0.23 12.12 2.16
CA ASN A 190 0.54 12.76 0.88
C ASN A 190 0.04 11.90 -0.29
N ILE A 191 0.31 10.60 -0.27
CA ILE A 191 -0.16 9.63 -1.27
C ILE A 191 -1.71 9.59 -1.32
N ASP A 192 -2.40 9.60 -0.18
CA ASP A 192 -3.87 9.70 -0.12
C ASP A 192 -4.38 10.93 -0.89
N ASN A 193 -3.70 12.06 -0.74
CA ASN A 193 -4.05 13.29 -1.44
C ASN A 193 -3.74 13.19 -2.95
N LEU A 194 -2.60 12.63 -3.34
CA LEU A 194 -2.25 12.40 -4.74
C LEU A 194 -3.32 11.56 -5.44
N VAL A 195 -3.68 10.41 -4.86
CA VAL A 195 -4.70 9.49 -5.41
C VAL A 195 -6.05 10.18 -5.54
N LYS A 196 -6.45 11.00 -4.56
CA LYS A 196 -7.71 11.78 -4.64
C LYS A 196 -7.71 12.78 -5.77
N GLN A 197 -6.60 13.48 -5.98
CA GLN A 197 -6.49 14.56 -6.97
C GLN A 197 -6.47 14.07 -8.41
N LEU A 198 -6.17 12.80 -8.65
CA LEU A 198 -6.28 12.19 -9.97
C LEU A 198 -7.70 12.40 -10.52
N LYS A 199 -7.83 12.90 -11.75
CA LYS A 199 -9.13 13.10 -12.40
C LYS A 199 -9.59 11.84 -13.12
#